data_AF-A0A4V2KRJ1-F1
#
_entry.id   AF-A0A4V2KRJ1-F1
#
_cell.length_a   1.000
_cell.length_b   1.000
_cell.length_c   1.000
_cell.angle_alpha   90.00
_cell.angle_beta   90.00
_cell.angle_gamma   90.00
#
_symmetry.space_group_name_H-M   'P 1'
#
loop_
_entity.id
_entity.type
_entity.pdbx_description
1 polymer ?
#
loop_
_entity_poly.entity_id
_entity_poly.type
_entity_poly.pdbx_seq_one_letter_code
_entity_poly.pdbx_strand_id
1 'polypeptide(L)'
;MNKRLLVIGLSLGLAFTSCQTDNVAEEIETQDVSIFKEKTNTEVTTKIHNPDWMIAIHNPDWMIAIHNPDWMIEGHASCEGLPEYTGGKNLTIPHSSDPATYGGLIELNKLNVGGMLTVCGGLNVEKSVNIRHSGELSLVGLMMVGTYEEPQDLTINYGGHLNLNGTLIVTGNLILNNGSTMEFNNDLDHNNLIVEGEIIMENPDQEIGGEFTNHSDHDHEH
;
A
#
# COMPACT_ATOMS: atom_id res chain seq x y z
N MET A 1 41.27 -50.94 18.69
CA MET A 1 42.46 -51.07 17.82
C MET A 1 42.22 -50.22 16.58
N ASN A 2 42.80 -49.02 16.53
CA ASN A 2 44.05 -48.69 15.81
C ASN A 2 43.83 -48.57 14.29
N LYS A 3 44.25 -47.57 13.52
CA LYS A 3 45.01 -46.30 13.60
C LYS A 3 44.71 -45.63 12.21
N ARG A 4 44.75 -44.33 11.94
CA ARG A 4 45.96 -43.49 11.83
C ARG A 4 45.58 -42.04 11.54
N LEU A 5 46.22 -41.19 12.32
CA LEU A 5 46.52 -39.77 12.16
C LEU A 5 47.38 -39.52 10.90
N LEU A 6 47.21 -38.39 10.20
CA LEU A 6 48.35 -37.61 9.70
C LEU A 6 47.97 -36.15 9.40
N VAL A 7 48.65 -35.25 10.11
CA VAL A 7 48.69 -33.79 9.96
C VAL A 7 49.99 -33.45 9.24
N ILE A 8 49.99 -32.57 8.21
CA ILE A 8 51.13 -31.72 7.81
C ILE A 8 50.58 -30.42 7.20
N GLY A 9 51.03 -29.27 7.72
CA GLY A 9 50.65 -27.91 7.28
C GLY A 9 51.64 -27.25 6.30
N LEU A 10 51.79 -25.91 6.44
CA LEU A 10 52.55 -24.91 5.64
C LEU A 10 51.81 -24.45 4.36
N SER A 11 51.72 -23.17 3.96
CA SER A 11 52.45 -21.95 4.33
C SER A 11 51.84 -20.72 3.62
N LEU A 12 52.21 -19.54 4.14
CA LEU A 12 52.49 -18.27 3.45
C LEU A 12 51.33 -17.38 2.99
N GLY A 13 51.33 -16.17 3.58
CA GLY A 13 50.44 -15.08 3.25
C GLY A 13 50.85 -14.25 2.04
N LEU A 14 49.97 -13.32 1.69
CA LEU A 14 50.21 -12.23 0.76
C LEU A 14 49.63 -10.94 1.34
N ALA A 15 50.42 -9.88 1.19
CA ALA A 15 50.23 -8.55 1.73
C ALA A 15 49.08 -7.80 1.04
N PHE A 16 48.30 -7.05 1.82
CA PHE A 16 47.45 -6.00 1.27
C PHE A 16 48.27 -4.72 1.19
N THR A 17 48.47 -4.28 -0.04
CA THR A 17 49.04 -2.99 -0.41
C THR A 17 48.05 -1.86 -0.10
N SER A 18 48.55 -0.84 0.58
CA SER A 18 47.89 0.44 0.84
C SER A 18 47.61 1.21 -0.44
N CYS A 19 46.41 1.77 -0.60
CA CYS A 19 46.19 2.95 -1.43
C CYS A 19 46.05 4.17 -0.51
N GLN A 20 46.94 5.13 -0.74
CA GLN A 20 47.01 6.42 -0.08
C GLN A 20 45.77 7.25 -0.40
N THR A 21 45.25 7.92 0.63
CA THR A 21 44.37 9.07 0.52
C THR A 21 45.25 10.31 0.37
N ASP A 22 45.05 11.08 -0.70
CA ASP A 22 45.57 12.43 -0.82
C ASP A 22 44.48 13.37 -1.35
N ASN A 23 44.65 14.64 -0.98
CA ASN A 23 43.95 15.89 -1.37
C ASN A 23 42.97 16.36 -0.28
N VAL A 24 43.44 17.09 0.75
CA VAL A 24 43.83 18.53 0.79
C VAL A 24 42.61 19.46 0.72
N ALA A 25 42.36 20.13 1.86
CA ALA A 25 41.50 21.31 2.04
C ALA A 25 41.95 22.43 1.07
N GLU A 26 41.12 23.36 0.62
CA GLU A 26 40.46 24.48 1.29
C GLU A 26 39.86 25.27 0.10
N GLU A 27 38.70 25.93 0.15
CA GLU A 27 38.61 27.35 0.50
C GLU A 27 37.19 27.82 0.15
N ILE A 28 36.58 28.54 1.08
CA ILE A 28 35.33 29.26 0.90
C ILE A 28 35.69 30.63 0.35
N GLU A 29 35.15 31.02 -0.81
CA GLU A 29 35.15 32.42 -1.24
C GLU A 29 33.76 32.83 -1.73
N THR A 30 33.16 33.73 -0.96
CA THR A 30 31.96 34.52 -1.28
C THR A 30 32.37 35.84 -1.90
N GLN A 31 31.68 36.28 -2.97
CA GLN A 31 31.39 37.68 -3.41
C GLN A 31 30.94 37.64 -4.88
N ASP A 32 30.08 38.46 -5.47
CA ASP A 32 29.07 39.44 -5.07
C ASP A 32 28.22 39.73 -6.35
N VAL A 33 27.04 40.27 -6.10
CA VAL A 33 25.85 40.67 -6.85
C VAL A 33 26.07 41.54 -8.11
N SER A 34 25.28 41.33 -9.18
CA SER A 34 24.22 42.28 -9.62
C SER A 34 23.60 42.03 -11.01
N ILE A 35 22.27 41.81 -10.96
CA ILE A 35 21.19 42.44 -11.76
C ILE A 35 21.10 42.16 -13.26
N PHE A 36 20.06 41.40 -13.68
CA PHE A 36 19.07 41.83 -14.68
C PHE A 36 17.69 41.17 -14.46
N LYS A 37 16.77 41.99 -13.92
CA LYS A 37 15.32 42.16 -14.18
C LYS A 37 14.49 41.03 -14.87
N GLU A 38 13.58 40.46 -14.07
CA GLU A 38 12.13 40.24 -14.30
C GLU A 38 11.61 39.60 -15.62
N LYS A 39 10.95 38.42 -15.51
CA LYS A 39 9.51 38.23 -15.79
C LYS A 39 9.03 36.77 -15.67
N THR A 40 8.03 36.58 -14.81
CA THR A 40 6.78 35.80 -14.95
C THR A 40 6.73 34.49 -15.76
N ASN A 41 6.18 33.47 -15.08
CA ASN A 41 5.40 32.32 -15.57
C ASN A 41 6.08 31.40 -16.59
N THR A 42 6.54 30.25 -16.12
CA THR A 42 6.79 29.08 -16.97
C THR A 42 5.78 28.00 -16.60
N GLU A 43 4.75 27.97 -17.44
CA GLU A 43 3.98 26.78 -17.85
C GLU A 43 4.85 25.52 -17.79
N VAL A 44 4.54 24.60 -16.88
CA VAL A 44 5.17 23.28 -16.85
C VAL A 44 4.62 22.50 -18.03
N THR A 45 5.37 22.46 -19.11
CA THR A 45 5.10 21.61 -20.28
C THR A 45 5.40 20.17 -19.86
N THR A 46 4.39 19.31 -19.77
CA THR A 46 4.60 17.86 -19.72
C THR A 46 5.03 17.39 -21.12
N LYS A 47 6.34 17.38 -21.38
CA LYS A 47 6.92 16.65 -22.50
C LYS A 47 6.96 15.17 -22.15
N ILE A 48 5.90 14.44 -22.48
CA ILE A 48 5.95 12.99 -22.66
C ILE A 48 6.37 12.75 -24.12
N HIS A 49 7.56 12.18 -24.33
CA HIS A 49 8.00 11.72 -25.64
C HIS A 49 7.30 10.39 -25.96
N ASN A 50 6.38 10.37 -26.93
CA ASN A 50 6.01 9.15 -27.63
C ASN A 50 6.35 9.31 -29.12
N PRO A 51 7.19 8.45 -29.73
CA PRO A 51 7.44 8.51 -31.16
C PRO A 51 6.28 7.91 -31.97
N ASP A 52 5.92 8.61 -33.05
CA ASP A 52 4.76 8.47 -33.96
C ASP A 52 4.65 7.16 -34.80
N TRP A 53 5.19 6.02 -34.36
CA TRP A 53 5.31 4.83 -35.25
C TRP A 53 4.37 3.65 -34.95
N MET A 54 3.37 3.82 -34.09
CA MET A 54 2.37 2.77 -33.80
C MET A 54 0.94 3.33 -33.79
N ILE A 55 0.55 3.98 -34.89
CA ILE A 55 -0.85 4.17 -35.24
C ILE A 55 -1.17 3.22 -36.42
N ALA A 56 -2.22 2.41 -36.22
CA ALA A 56 -2.91 1.53 -37.17
C ALA A 56 -2.44 0.06 -37.30
N ILE A 57 -2.95 -0.79 -36.41
CA ILE A 57 -3.42 -2.13 -36.79
C ILE A 57 -4.91 -2.19 -36.43
N HIS A 58 -5.74 -2.25 -37.47
CA HIS A 58 -7.19 -2.38 -37.39
C HIS A 58 -7.56 -3.75 -36.79
N ASN A 59 -8.13 -3.77 -35.58
CA ASN A 59 -8.91 -4.91 -35.06
C ASN A 59 -9.83 -4.41 -33.93
N PRO A 60 -11.04 -4.95 -33.81
CA PRO A 60 -12.19 -4.25 -33.22
C PRO A 60 -12.03 -4.05 -31.70
N ASP A 61 -12.89 -3.21 -31.13
CA ASP A 61 -12.87 -2.61 -29.78
C ASP A 61 -12.88 -3.56 -28.55
N TRP A 62 -12.30 -4.77 -28.64
CA TRP A 62 -12.27 -5.78 -27.58
C TRP A 62 -10.85 -6.17 -27.12
N MET A 63 -9.81 -5.46 -27.56
CA MET A 63 -8.42 -5.79 -27.23
C MET A 63 -7.58 -4.64 -26.65
N ILE A 64 -8.22 -3.62 -26.08
CA ILE A 64 -7.64 -2.75 -25.03
C ILE A 64 -8.31 -3.13 -23.72
N ALA A 65 -7.96 -4.31 -23.22
CA ALA A 65 -8.42 -4.81 -21.93
C ALA A 65 -7.43 -5.85 -21.40
N ILE A 66 -6.14 -5.53 -21.33
CA ILE A 66 -5.11 -6.20 -20.50
C ILE A 66 -3.98 -5.18 -20.35
N HIS A 67 -4.11 -4.32 -19.33
CA HIS A 67 -3.12 -3.63 -18.49
C HIS A 67 -3.69 -2.26 -18.12
N ASN A 68 -4.08 -2.14 -16.85
CA ASN A 68 -4.75 -1.00 -16.23
C ASN A 68 -6.16 -0.73 -16.74
N PRO A 69 -7.17 -1.40 -16.17
CA PRO A 69 -8.54 -0.96 -16.38
C PRO A 69 -8.74 0.45 -15.82
N ASP A 70 -9.52 1.27 -16.55
CA ASP A 70 -9.84 2.69 -16.31
C ASP A 70 -10.46 3.02 -14.93
N TRP A 71 -10.56 2.05 -13.99
CA TRP A 71 -10.92 2.29 -12.59
C TRP A 71 -9.72 2.60 -11.69
N MET A 72 -8.50 2.50 -12.21
CA MET A 72 -7.28 2.82 -11.46
C MET A 72 -6.93 4.32 -11.43
N ILE A 73 -7.74 5.20 -12.03
CA ILE A 73 -7.65 6.67 -11.90
C ILE A 73 -9.09 7.21 -11.98
N GLU A 74 -9.58 7.88 -10.93
CA GLU A 74 -11.00 8.30 -10.67
C GLU A 74 -11.94 7.23 -10.05
N GLY A 75 -11.51 6.59 -8.97
CA GLY A 75 -12.30 5.58 -8.24
C GLY A 75 -12.93 6.03 -6.92
N HIS A 76 -12.81 7.30 -6.51
CA HIS A 76 -13.56 7.79 -5.35
C HIS A 76 -14.90 8.33 -5.83
N ALA A 77 -15.96 7.50 -5.74
CA ALA A 77 -17.32 8.02 -5.80
C ALA A 77 -17.39 9.21 -4.83
N SER A 78 -17.83 10.39 -5.32
CA SER A 78 -17.99 11.56 -4.46
C SER A 78 -18.70 11.14 -3.19
N CYS A 79 -18.05 11.33 -2.03
CA CYS A 79 -18.61 10.91 -0.74
C CYS A 79 -19.87 11.72 -0.37
N GLU A 80 -20.22 12.73 -1.17
CA GLU A 80 -21.41 13.55 -0.99
C GLU A 80 -22.70 12.80 -1.36
N GLY A 81 -23.68 12.82 -0.45
CA GLY A 81 -25.02 12.31 -0.71
C GLY A 81 -25.12 10.77 -0.79
N LEU A 82 -24.08 10.05 -0.39
CA LEU A 82 -24.12 8.59 -0.31
C LEU A 82 -25.16 8.12 0.72
N PRO A 83 -25.89 7.02 0.43
CA PRO A 83 -26.91 6.50 1.35
C PRO A 83 -26.27 5.89 2.60
N GLU A 84 -26.94 6.02 3.74
CA GLU A 84 -26.55 5.31 4.96
C GLU A 84 -26.83 3.81 4.84
N TYR A 85 -25.96 2.99 5.42
CA TYR A 85 -26.22 1.56 5.55
C TYR A 85 -27.26 1.31 6.65
N THR A 86 -28.41 0.76 6.26
CA THR A 86 -29.53 0.44 7.18
C THR A 86 -29.75 -1.06 7.37
N GLY A 87 -28.82 -1.88 6.87
CA GLY A 87 -28.91 -3.34 6.95
C GLY A 87 -28.54 -3.91 8.32
N GLY A 88 -28.44 -5.24 8.38
CA GLY A 88 -28.09 -5.95 9.62
C GLY A 88 -26.62 -5.85 9.99
N LYS A 89 -26.26 -6.23 11.22
CA LYS A 89 -24.87 -6.25 11.71
C LYS A 89 -23.94 -7.24 10.98
N ASN A 90 -24.42 -8.02 10.02
CA ASN A 90 -23.59 -8.91 9.22
C ASN A 90 -23.77 -8.54 7.74
N LEU A 91 -22.75 -7.93 7.15
CA LEU A 91 -22.76 -7.53 5.75
C LEU A 91 -21.99 -8.55 4.91
N THR A 92 -22.59 -8.97 3.81
CA THR A 92 -21.92 -9.74 2.77
C THR A 92 -22.18 -9.08 1.43
N ILE A 93 -21.10 -8.77 0.71
CA ILE A 93 -21.13 -8.28 -0.66
C ILE A 93 -20.74 -9.45 -1.57
N PRO A 94 -21.70 -10.10 -2.25
CA PRO A 94 -21.41 -11.22 -3.14
C PRO A 94 -20.55 -10.80 -4.33
N HIS A 95 -19.79 -11.73 -4.89
CA HIS A 95 -18.92 -11.45 -6.05
C HIS A 95 -19.67 -10.90 -7.27
N SER A 96 -20.88 -11.39 -7.53
CA SER A 96 -21.67 -11.01 -8.70
C SER A 96 -22.71 -9.91 -8.41
N SER A 97 -22.56 -9.15 -7.32
CA SER A 97 -23.47 -8.04 -7.04
C SER A 97 -23.05 -6.77 -7.76
N ASP A 98 -24.00 -5.87 -7.96
CA ASP A 98 -23.67 -4.48 -8.30
C ASP A 98 -22.77 -3.87 -7.20
N PRO A 99 -21.88 -2.91 -7.55
CA PRO A 99 -21.09 -2.19 -6.55
C PRO A 99 -21.98 -1.57 -5.47
N ALA A 100 -21.62 -1.79 -4.21
CA ALA A 100 -22.33 -1.22 -3.08
C ALA A 100 -21.54 -0.03 -2.51
N THR A 101 -22.21 1.10 -2.31
CA THR A 101 -21.58 2.31 -1.76
C THR A 101 -22.42 2.87 -0.63
N TYR A 102 -21.77 3.19 0.49
CA TYR A 102 -22.43 3.76 1.67
C TYR A 102 -21.65 4.92 2.27
N GLY A 103 -22.39 5.85 2.87
CA GLY A 103 -21.86 6.98 3.63
C GLY A 103 -22.17 6.87 5.13
N GLY A 104 -21.41 7.60 5.95
CA GLY A 104 -21.65 7.75 7.38
C GLY A 104 -20.91 6.73 8.25
N LEU A 105 -21.42 6.49 9.46
CA LEU A 105 -20.86 5.51 10.39
C LEU A 105 -21.58 4.16 10.22
N ILE A 106 -20.83 3.11 9.93
CA ILE A 106 -21.31 1.75 9.77
C ILE A 106 -20.67 0.88 10.85
N GLU A 107 -21.50 0.17 11.60
CA GLU A 107 -21.07 -0.72 12.67
C GLU A 107 -21.57 -2.13 12.39
N LEU A 108 -20.64 -3.07 12.21
CA LEU A 108 -20.91 -4.46 11.89
C LEU A 108 -20.28 -5.39 12.92
N ASN A 109 -20.88 -6.56 13.11
CA ASN A 109 -20.21 -7.71 13.70
C ASN A 109 -19.27 -8.36 12.66
N LYS A 110 -19.76 -8.57 11.44
CA LYS A 110 -19.03 -9.29 10.38
C LYS A 110 -19.16 -8.60 9.04
N LEU A 111 -18.05 -8.55 8.32
CA LEU A 111 -17.96 -8.05 6.95
C LEU A 111 -17.31 -9.10 6.06
N ASN A 112 -18.01 -9.53 5.01
CA ASN A 112 -17.46 -10.39 3.96
C ASN A 112 -17.58 -9.70 2.60
N VAL A 113 -16.45 -9.44 1.95
CA VAL A 113 -16.41 -8.71 0.67
C VAL A 113 -15.91 -9.66 -0.41
N GLY A 114 -16.79 -10.07 -1.30
CA GLY A 114 -16.46 -10.83 -2.52
C GLY A 114 -16.68 -10.05 -3.81
N GLY A 115 -17.50 -9.00 -3.78
CA GLY A 115 -17.68 -8.01 -4.85
C GLY A 115 -17.05 -6.66 -4.48
N MET A 116 -17.60 -5.57 -4.99
CA MET A 116 -17.10 -4.20 -4.74
C MET A 116 -17.90 -3.50 -3.64
N LEU A 117 -17.20 -2.99 -2.63
CA LEU A 117 -17.76 -2.20 -1.53
C LEU A 117 -16.98 -0.91 -1.34
N THR A 118 -17.65 0.23 -1.41
CA THR A 118 -17.10 1.54 -1.04
C THR A 118 -17.78 2.09 0.21
N VAL A 119 -17.01 2.51 1.20
CA VAL A 119 -17.51 3.16 2.42
C VAL A 119 -16.83 4.51 2.60
N CYS A 120 -17.63 5.58 2.65
CA CYS A 120 -17.17 6.91 3.03
C CYS A 120 -17.63 7.26 4.45
N GLY A 121 -16.70 7.42 5.38
CA GLY A 121 -16.97 7.74 6.78
C GLY A 121 -16.28 6.76 7.73
N GLY A 122 -17.04 6.22 8.68
CA GLY A 122 -16.54 5.29 9.69
C GLY A 122 -17.01 3.86 9.42
N LEU A 123 -16.10 2.88 9.52
CA LEU A 123 -16.42 1.46 9.41
C LEU A 123 -15.84 0.69 10.59
N ASN A 124 -16.69 0.31 11.53
CA ASN A 124 -16.31 -0.49 12.69
C ASN A 124 -16.78 -1.93 12.49
N VAL A 125 -15.87 -2.90 12.57
CA VAL A 125 -16.21 -4.32 12.45
C VAL A 125 -15.69 -5.10 13.65
N GLU A 126 -16.60 -5.52 14.53
CA GLU A 126 -16.25 -6.04 15.86
C GLU A 126 -15.63 -7.44 15.86
N LYS A 127 -15.96 -8.32 14.89
CA LYS A 127 -15.61 -9.76 14.99
C LYS A 127 -14.81 -10.30 13.83
N SER A 128 -15.16 -9.97 12.59
CA SER A 128 -14.41 -10.52 11.44
C SER A 128 -14.59 -9.69 10.19
N VAL A 129 -13.47 -9.36 9.55
CA VAL A 129 -13.42 -8.83 8.19
C VAL A 129 -12.72 -9.86 7.30
N ASN A 130 -13.37 -10.23 6.20
CA ASN A 130 -12.79 -11.11 5.20
C ASN A 130 -12.98 -10.51 3.81
N ILE A 131 -11.88 -10.10 3.20
CA ILE A 131 -11.84 -9.70 1.79
C ILE A 131 -11.44 -10.94 1.01
N ARG A 132 -12.36 -11.43 0.18
CA ARG A 132 -12.25 -12.71 -0.54
C ARG A 132 -11.59 -12.48 -1.90
N HIS A 133 -11.35 -13.57 -2.62
CA HIS A 133 -10.84 -13.52 -3.99
C HIS A 133 -11.69 -12.62 -4.88
N SER A 134 -11.02 -11.66 -5.55
CA SER A 134 -11.60 -10.62 -6.40
C SER A 134 -12.58 -9.67 -5.69
N GLY A 135 -12.62 -9.70 -4.36
CA GLY A 135 -13.35 -8.73 -3.56
C GLY A 135 -12.54 -7.46 -3.40
N GLU A 136 -13.21 -6.31 -3.47
CA GLU A 136 -12.59 -5.00 -3.31
C GLU A 136 -13.33 -4.22 -2.22
N LEU A 137 -12.59 -3.82 -1.19
CA LEU A 137 -13.05 -2.89 -0.17
C LEU A 137 -12.29 -1.57 -0.34
N SER A 138 -13.04 -0.50 -0.65
CA SER A 138 -12.52 0.85 -0.74
C SER A 138 -13.07 1.70 0.39
N LEU A 139 -12.20 2.32 1.18
CA LEU A 139 -12.58 3.14 2.33
C LEU A 139 -12.06 4.57 2.16
N VAL A 140 -12.93 5.55 2.39
CA VAL A 140 -12.55 6.94 2.62
C VAL A 140 -12.94 7.30 4.05
N GLY A 141 -11.98 7.41 4.96
CA GLY A 141 -12.22 7.74 6.37
C GLY A 141 -11.54 6.79 7.34
N LEU A 142 -12.26 6.33 8.37
CA LEU A 142 -11.73 5.52 9.47
C LEU A 142 -12.29 4.11 9.42
N MET A 143 -11.43 3.11 9.53
CA MET A 143 -11.84 1.72 9.74
C MET A 143 -11.18 1.14 10.98
N MET A 144 -11.98 0.48 11.81
CA MET A 144 -11.51 -0.26 12.98
C MET A 144 -11.94 -1.73 12.89
N VAL A 145 -10.99 -2.64 13.06
CA VAL A 145 -11.22 -4.08 13.10
C VAL A 145 -10.95 -4.61 14.51
N GLY A 146 -11.98 -5.21 15.10
CA GLY A 146 -12.01 -5.65 16.49
C GLY A 146 -12.21 -4.51 17.47
N THR A 147 -12.04 -4.81 18.75
CA THR A 147 -12.05 -3.84 19.85
C THR A 147 -10.84 -4.09 20.74
N TYR A 148 -10.49 -3.14 21.60
CA TYR A 148 -9.40 -3.34 22.57
C TYR A 148 -9.69 -4.46 23.59
N GLU A 149 -10.97 -4.74 23.87
CA GLU A 149 -11.38 -5.82 24.78
C GLU A 149 -11.44 -7.18 24.08
N GLU A 150 -11.78 -7.18 22.79
CA GLU A 150 -11.84 -8.37 21.92
C GLU A 150 -11.05 -8.11 20.63
N PRO A 151 -9.71 -8.22 20.65
CA PRO A 151 -8.86 -8.02 19.47
C PRO A 151 -9.25 -8.94 18.31
N GLN A 152 -9.22 -8.41 17.08
CA GLN A 152 -9.51 -9.19 15.87
C GLN A 152 -8.51 -8.93 14.76
N ASP A 153 -8.21 -10.00 14.04
CA ASP A 153 -7.37 -9.97 12.85
C ASP A 153 -8.14 -9.43 11.63
N LEU A 154 -7.42 -8.74 10.75
CA LEU A 154 -7.86 -8.41 9.41
C LEU A 154 -7.14 -9.32 8.41
N THR A 155 -7.88 -10.12 7.65
CA THR A 155 -7.32 -10.99 6.60
C THR A 155 -7.76 -10.55 5.21
N ILE A 156 -6.77 -10.27 4.36
CA ILE A 156 -6.95 -10.03 2.93
C ILE A 156 -6.50 -11.29 2.17
N ASN A 157 -7.44 -11.99 1.53
CA ASN A 157 -7.15 -13.26 0.87
C ASN A 157 -6.58 -13.07 -0.54
N TYR A 158 -6.09 -14.16 -1.14
CA TYR A 158 -5.55 -14.16 -2.52
C TYR A 158 -6.47 -13.45 -3.51
N GLY A 159 -5.98 -12.41 -4.18
CA GLY A 159 -6.70 -11.58 -5.14
C GLY A 159 -7.77 -10.68 -4.52
N GLY A 160 -7.79 -10.51 -3.19
CA GLY A 160 -8.58 -9.50 -2.51
C GLY A 160 -7.83 -8.17 -2.45
N HIS A 161 -8.56 -7.08 -2.54
CA HIS A 161 -8.02 -5.72 -2.65
C HIS A 161 -8.60 -4.83 -1.54
N LEU A 162 -7.72 -4.16 -0.79
CA LEU A 162 -8.09 -3.13 0.18
C LEU A 162 -7.49 -1.79 -0.26
N ASN A 163 -8.35 -0.84 -0.61
CA ASN A 163 -7.95 0.51 -0.98
C ASN A 163 -8.37 1.48 0.14
N LEU A 164 -7.44 2.28 0.63
CA LEU A 164 -7.64 3.14 1.79
C LEU A 164 -7.32 4.58 1.44
N ASN A 165 -8.15 5.47 1.93
CA ASN A 165 -7.88 6.89 1.99
C ASN A 165 -8.30 7.37 3.38
N GLY A 166 -7.36 7.38 4.32
CA GLY A 166 -7.58 7.68 5.73
C GLY A 166 -6.87 6.71 6.68
N THR A 167 -7.54 6.34 7.77
CA THR A 167 -6.93 5.59 8.88
C THR A 167 -7.48 4.18 8.98
N LEU A 168 -6.58 3.20 9.04
CA LEU A 168 -6.90 1.82 9.38
C LEU A 168 -6.33 1.48 10.77
N ILE A 169 -7.20 0.96 11.64
CA ILE A 169 -6.85 0.41 12.95
C ILE A 169 -7.20 -1.07 12.98
N VAL A 170 -6.21 -1.93 13.21
CA VAL A 170 -6.39 -3.37 13.41
C VAL A 170 -5.93 -3.73 14.81
N THR A 171 -6.85 -4.21 15.63
CA THR A 171 -6.56 -4.54 17.04
C THR A 171 -5.84 -5.88 17.22
N GLY A 172 -5.91 -6.77 16.23
CA GLY A 172 -5.10 -7.99 16.14
C GLY A 172 -4.04 -7.90 15.04
N ASN A 173 -3.82 -9.00 14.32
CA ASN A 173 -2.88 -9.07 13.22
C ASN A 173 -3.48 -8.53 11.90
N LEU A 174 -2.65 -7.90 11.10
CA LEU A 174 -2.94 -7.61 9.70
C LEU A 174 -2.28 -8.68 8.82
N ILE A 175 -3.09 -9.51 8.16
CA ILE A 175 -2.64 -10.66 7.38
C ILE A 175 -2.94 -10.44 5.90
N LEU A 176 -1.88 -10.33 5.11
CA LEU A 176 -1.92 -10.23 3.66
C LEU A 176 -1.49 -11.58 3.08
N ASN A 177 -2.47 -12.36 2.62
CA ASN A 177 -2.19 -13.62 1.94
C ASN A 177 -1.62 -13.37 0.55
N ASN A 178 -0.89 -14.34 0.00
CA ASN A 178 -0.22 -14.20 -1.29
C ASN A 178 -1.19 -13.67 -2.36
N GLY A 179 -0.76 -12.69 -3.15
CA GLY A 179 -1.55 -12.11 -4.25
C GLY A 179 -2.72 -11.22 -3.82
N SER A 180 -2.87 -10.91 -2.52
CA SER A 180 -3.70 -9.80 -2.07
C SER A 180 -3.03 -8.45 -2.36
N THR A 181 -3.79 -7.36 -2.31
CA THR A 181 -3.21 -6.01 -2.33
C THR A 181 -3.81 -5.14 -1.23
N MET A 182 -2.98 -4.21 -0.75
CA MET A 182 -3.40 -3.14 0.13
C MET A 182 -2.71 -1.86 -0.33
N GLU A 183 -3.48 -0.80 -0.56
CA GLU A 183 -3.01 0.47 -1.11
C GLU A 183 -3.58 1.64 -0.30
N PHE A 184 -2.72 2.59 0.05
CA PHE A 184 -3.13 3.91 0.53
C PHE A 184 -3.14 4.91 -0.64
N ASN A 185 -4.32 5.40 -1.01
CA ASN A 185 -4.47 6.39 -2.07
C ASN A 185 -4.07 7.78 -1.55
N ASN A 186 -3.37 8.56 -2.37
CA ASN A 186 -2.80 9.87 -1.99
C ASN A 186 -3.79 11.04 -2.08
N ASP A 187 -5.10 10.76 -2.05
CA ASP A 187 -6.14 11.76 -2.29
C ASP A 187 -6.51 12.57 -1.03
N LEU A 188 -6.11 12.13 0.17
CA LEU A 188 -6.21 12.92 1.41
C LEU A 188 -4.87 12.97 2.15
N ASP A 189 -4.57 14.14 2.71
CA ASP A 189 -3.51 14.28 3.69
C ASP A 189 -3.88 13.41 4.93
N HIS A 190 -2.92 12.66 5.48
CA HIS A 190 -3.00 11.86 6.71
C HIS A 190 -3.54 10.41 6.60
N ASN A 191 -2.99 9.63 5.66
CA ASN A 191 -3.09 8.17 5.72
C ASN A 191 -2.33 7.59 6.91
N ASN A 192 -2.99 6.76 7.71
CA ASN A 192 -2.40 6.13 8.90
C ASN A 192 -2.70 4.64 8.96
N LEU A 193 -1.69 3.86 9.34
CA LEU A 193 -1.82 2.46 9.67
C LEU A 193 -1.46 2.24 11.14
N ILE A 194 -2.39 1.66 11.91
CA ILE A 194 -2.18 1.24 13.29
C ILE A 194 -2.52 -0.26 13.36
N VAL A 195 -1.54 -1.09 13.65
CA VAL A 195 -1.71 -2.53 13.88
C VAL A 195 -1.15 -2.85 15.26
N GLU A 196 -2.00 -3.31 16.16
CA GLU A 196 -1.61 -3.66 17.54
C GLU A 196 -0.94 -5.05 17.61
N GLY A 197 -1.24 -5.92 16.66
CA GLY A 197 -0.55 -7.20 16.47
C GLY A 197 0.60 -7.12 15.46
N GLU A 198 0.80 -8.21 14.71
CA GLU A 198 1.83 -8.27 13.66
C GLU A 198 1.24 -7.95 12.28
N ILE A 199 2.08 -7.36 11.42
CA ILE A 199 1.82 -7.28 9.98
C ILE A 199 2.49 -8.50 9.33
N ILE A 200 1.66 -9.43 8.84
CA ILE A 200 2.09 -10.70 8.28
C ILE A 200 1.81 -10.70 6.78
N MET A 201 2.88 -10.68 5.98
CA MET A 201 2.82 -10.79 4.51
C MET A 201 3.31 -12.18 4.10
N GLU A 202 2.43 -13.00 3.49
CA GLU A 202 2.79 -14.36 3.09
C GLU A 202 3.82 -14.40 1.96
N ASN A 203 3.80 -13.39 1.07
CA ASN A 203 4.82 -13.22 0.04
C ASN A 203 5.86 -12.19 0.53
N PRO A 204 7.16 -12.55 0.63
CA PRO A 204 8.19 -11.62 1.10
C PRO A 204 8.44 -10.43 0.18
N ASP A 205 8.05 -10.52 -1.09
CA ASP A 205 8.17 -9.43 -2.08
C ASP A 205 6.90 -8.56 -2.14
N GLN A 206 5.89 -8.85 -1.31
CA GLN A 206 4.67 -8.05 -1.24
C GLN A 206 4.90 -6.79 -0.40
N GLU A 207 4.31 -5.70 -0.84
CA GLU A 207 4.38 -4.39 -0.18
C GLU A 207 2.96 -3.85 0.05
N ILE A 208 2.80 -3.01 1.08
CA ILE A 208 1.65 -2.13 1.22
C ILE A 208 1.98 -0.87 0.42
N GLY A 209 1.22 -0.59 -0.63
CA GLY A 209 1.49 0.56 -1.49
C GLY A 209 0.91 1.87 -0.94
N GLY A 210 1.33 2.98 -1.55
CA GLY A 210 0.90 4.32 -1.17
C GLY A 210 1.74 5.00 -0.09
N GLU A 211 1.47 6.29 0.15
CA GLU A 211 2.09 7.04 1.25
C GLU A 211 1.20 6.98 2.50
N PHE A 212 1.79 6.54 3.63
CA PHE A 212 1.11 6.47 4.93
C PHE A 212 2.10 6.56 6.10
N THR A 213 1.59 6.93 7.28
CA THR A 213 2.35 6.86 8.52
C THR A 213 2.01 5.57 9.27
N ASN A 214 3.00 4.72 9.50
CA ASN A 214 2.85 3.53 10.33
C ASN A 214 3.08 3.88 11.81
N HIS A 215 2.08 3.63 12.64
CA HIS A 215 2.10 3.84 14.09
C HIS A 215 2.09 2.54 14.89
N SER A 216 2.35 1.40 14.24
CA SER A 216 2.37 0.09 14.89
C SER A 216 3.63 -0.01 15.77
N ASP A 217 3.46 -0.09 17.08
CA ASP A 217 4.55 -0.26 18.03
C ASP A 217 4.94 -1.75 18.08
N HIS A 218 6.12 -2.09 17.55
CA HIS A 218 6.63 -3.47 17.54
C HIS A 218 7.42 -3.85 18.80
N ASP A 219 7.35 -3.07 19.88
CA ASP A 219 8.15 -3.24 21.09
C ASP A 219 7.49 -4.22 22.11
N HIS A 220 7.23 -5.44 21.67
CA HIS A 220 6.92 -6.55 22.57
C HIS A 220 8.01 -7.62 22.50
N GLU A 221 9.16 -7.33 23.10
CA GLU A 221 10.12 -8.35 23.54
C GLU A 221 9.44 -9.26 24.58
N HIS A 222 9.21 -10.52 24.25
CA HIS A 222 8.90 -11.60 25.20
C HIS A 222 9.84 -12.79 25.01
#